data_AF-A0A8E6EUU6-F1
#
_entry.id   AF-A0A8E6EUU6-F1
#
_cell.length_a   1.000
_cell.length_b   1.000
_cell.length_c   1.000
_cell.angle_alpha   90.00
_cell.angle_beta   90.00
_cell.angle_gamma   90.00
#
_symmetry.space_group_name_H-M   'P 1'
#
loop_
_entity.id
_entity.type
_entity.pdbx_description
1 polymer ?
#
loop_
_entity_poly.entity_id
_entity_poly.type
_entity_poly.pdbx_seq_one_letter_code
_entity_poly.pdbx_strand_id
1 'polypeptide(L)'
;MNNRTPKKPYPRLTTPLVRENGSLRPATWEEALDRAAQGLQRVVEKQGPEAYGLFSCSKTTNEMNYIAQKFTRVVIGSNNIDSCNRT
;
A
#
# COMPACT_ATOMS: atom_id res chain seq x y z
N MET A 1 -33.95 -19.89 12.55
CA MET A 1 -33.03 -20.38 11.50
C MET A 1 -32.23 -19.19 11.00
N ASN A 2 -30.91 -19.18 11.20
CA ASN A 2 -30.08 -17.99 10.99
C ASN A 2 -29.69 -17.88 9.51
N ASN A 3 -30.30 -16.95 8.77
CA ASN A 3 -30.14 -16.77 7.33
C ASN A 3 -28.86 -15.94 7.04
N ARG A 4 -27.68 -16.57 7.07
CA ARG A 4 -26.43 -15.90 6.68
C ARG A 4 -26.26 -15.96 5.17
N THR A 5 -26.28 -14.80 4.52
CA THR A 5 -26.00 -14.65 3.08
C THR A 5 -24.60 -15.20 2.75
N PRO A 6 -24.43 -16.01 1.69
CA PRO A 6 -23.13 -16.58 1.35
C PRO A 6 -22.12 -15.48 0.98
N LYS A 7 -20.94 -15.53 1.58
CA LYS A 7 -19.85 -14.57 1.36
C LYS A 7 -19.33 -14.72 -0.07
N LYS A 8 -19.39 -13.64 -0.87
CA LYS A 8 -18.83 -13.62 -2.23
C LYS A 8 -17.34 -13.99 -2.19
N PRO A 9 -16.88 -14.99 -2.96
CA PRO A 9 -15.46 -15.31 -3.05
C PRO A 9 -14.74 -14.17 -3.76
N TYR A 10 -13.71 -13.60 -3.13
CA TYR A 10 -12.84 -12.62 -3.77
C TYR A 10 -11.73 -13.38 -4.52
N PRO A 11 -11.67 -13.30 -5.86
CA PRO A 11 -10.61 -13.95 -6.61
C PRO A 11 -9.26 -13.30 -6.31
N ARG A 12 -8.19 -14.10 -6.41
CA ARG A 12 -6.81 -13.60 -6.27
C ARG A 12 -6.51 -12.62 -7.41
N LEU A 13 -6.01 -11.43 -7.06
CA LEU A 13 -5.53 -10.47 -8.05
C LEU A 13 -4.23 -10.96 -8.68
N THR A 14 -4.13 -10.83 -10.01
CA THR A 14 -2.97 -11.28 -10.81
C THR A 14 -2.36 -10.16 -11.64
N THR A 15 -2.97 -8.98 -11.68
CA THR A 15 -2.51 -7.80 -12.41
C THR A 15 -2.68 -6.54 -11.54
N PRO A 16 -1.77 -5.54 -11.65
CA PRO A 16 -1.98 -4.24 -11.04
C PRO A 16 -3.27 -3.58 -11.53
N LEU A 17 -3.89 -2.78 -10.65
CA LEU A 17 -5.05 -1.98 -10.98
C LEU A 17 -4.77 -0.51 -10.67
N VAL A 18 -5.09 0.38 -11.61
CA VAL A 18 -4.99 1.83 -11.45
C VAL A 18 -6.39 2.43 -11.38
N ARG A 19 -6.58 3.42 -10.50
CA ARG A 19 -7.83 4.18 -10.44
C ARG A 19 -7.80 5.37 -11.40
N GLU A 20 -8.83 5.44 -12.24
CA GLU A 20 -9.04 6.48 -13.23
C GLU A 20 -10.54 6.80 -13.30
N ASN A 21 -10.90 8.09 -13.22
CA ASN A 21 -12.30 8.55 -13.23
C ASN A 21 -13.21 7.79 -12.25
N GLY A 22 -12.70 7.50 -11.05
CA GLY A 22 -13.43 6.79 -10.00
C GLY A 22 -13.44 5.26 -10.12
N SER A 23 -13.08 4.69 -11.27
CA SER A 23 -13.11 3.24 -11.54
C SER A 23 -11.71 2.62 -11.53
N LEU A 24 -11.61 1.34 -11.15
CA LEU A 24 -10.36 0.57 -11.23
C LEU A 24 -10.26 -0.13 -12.59
N ARG A 25 -9.11 -0.01 -13.25
CA ARG A 25 -8.79 -0.74 -14.49
C ARG A 25 -7.44 -1.45 -14.39
N PRO A 26 -7.22 -2.57 -15.11
CA PRO A 26 -5.90 -3.17 -15.26
C PRO A 26 -4.84 -2.20 -15.77
N ALA A 27 -3.60 -2.41 -15.36
CA ALA A 27 -2.44 -1.63 -15.74
C ALA A 27 -1.18 -2.52 -15.83
N THR A 28 -0.16 -2.04 -16.53
CA THR A 28 1.17 -2.68 -16.47
C THR A 28 1.84 -2.40 -15.12
N TRP A 29 2.90 -3.15 -14.80
CA TRP A 29 3.67 -2.89 -13.59
C TRP A 29 4.35 -1.53 -13.63
N GLU A 30 4.88 -1.13 -14.80
CA GLU A 30 5.51 0.16 -15.02
C GLU A 30 4.53 1.30 -14.72
N GLU A 31 3.35 1.29 -15.34
CA GLU A 31 2.32 2.32 -15.12
C GLU A 31 1.90 2.40 -13.65
N ALA A 32 1.66 1.24 -13.02
CA ALA A 32 1.18 1.17 -11.65
C ALA A 32 2.23 1.70 -10.65
N LEU A 33 3.49 1.31 -10.83
CA LEU A 33 4.59 1.74 -9.96
C LEU A 33 4.91 3.22 -10.17
N ASP A 34 4.96 3.72 -11.40
CA ASP A 34 5.19 5.12 -11.70
C ASP A 34 4.10 6.00 -11.08
N ARG A 35 2.83 5.58 -11.22
CA ARG A 35 1.71 6.34 -10.67
C ARG A 35 1.70 6.36 -9.14
N ALA A 36 2.09 5.26 -8.51
CA ALA A 36 2.27 5.20 -7.06
C ALA A 36 3.42 6.12 -6.61
N ALA A 37 4.59 6.02 -7.24
CA ALA A 37 5.77 6.83 -6.93
C ALA A 37 5.48 8.32 -7.07
N GLN A 38 4.90 8.74 -8.21
CA GLN A 38 4.50 10.14 -8.43
C GLN A 38 3.48 10.63 -7.39
N GLY A 39 2.54 9.77 -6.97
CA GLY A 39 1.57 10.10 -5.93
C GLY A 39 2.25 10.39 -4.59
N LEU A 40 3.14 9.50 -4.16
CA LEU A 40 3.89 9.63 -2.92
C LEU A 40 4.82 10.84 -2.96
N GLN A 41 5.59 11.01 -4.04
CA GLN A 41 6.51 12.13 -4.23
C GLN A 41 5.77 13.47 -4.16
N ARG A 42 4.63 13.62 -4.84
CA ARG A 42 3.83 14.85 -4.77
C ARG A 42 3.37 15.22 -3.36
N VAL A 43 3.05 14.22 -2.52
CA VAL A 43 2.64 14.48 -1.13
C VAL A 43 3.85 14.92 -0.32
N VAL A 44 4.96 14.20 -0.41
CA VAL A 44 6.20 14.50 0.31
C VAL A 44 6.75 15.88 -0.06
N GLU A 45 6.77 16.24 -1.34
CA GLU A 45 7.24 17.55 -1.81
C GLU A 45 6.35 18.70 -1.32
N LYS A 46 5.04 18.49 -1.22
CA LYS A 46 4.09 19.55 -0.84
C LYS A 46 3.91 19.70 0.67
N GLN A 47 4.00 18.61 1.43
CA GLN A 47 3.61 18.56 2.84
C GLN A 47 4.75 18.09 3.76
N GLY A 48 5.90 17.73 3.19
CA GLY A 48 7.02 17.16 3.92
C GLY A 48 6.90 15.64 4.12
N PRO A 49 7.99 14.98 4.54
CA PRO A 49 8.04 13.53 4.71
C PRO A 49 7.11 13.00 5.82
N GLU A 50 6.80 13.82 6.82
CA GLU A 50 5.91 13.45 7.93
C GLU A 50 4.44 13.27 7.51
N ALA A 51 4.05 13.77 6.33
CA ALA A 51 2.71 13.53 5.78
C ALA A 51 2.53 12.11 5.21
N TYR A 52 3.62 11.35 5.06
CA TYR A 52 3.61 9.95 4.63
C TYR A 52 3.47 9.02 5.84
N GLY A 53 2.79 7.88 5.63
CA GLY A 53 2.74 6.80 6.61
C GLY A 53 2.67 5.43 5.93
N LEU A 54 3.25 4.40 6.57
CA LEU A 54 3.21 3.03 6.06
C LEU A 54 2.77 2.03 7.14
N PHE A 55 1.88 1.11 6.75
CA PHE A 55 1.50 -0.04 7.57
C PHE A 55 2.10 -1.32 6.98
N SER A 56 3.01 -1.96 7.72
CA SER A 56 3.56 -3.27 7.39
C SER A 56 2.67 -4.40 7.91
N CYS A 57 2.97 -5.64 7.52
CA CYS A 57 2.13 -6.79 7.83
C CYS A 57 2.88 -7.81 8.70
N SER A 58 2.28 -8.20 9.83
CA SER A 58 2.83 -9.25 10.71
C SER A 58 2.79 -10.65 10.06
N LYS A 59 1.99 -10.83 9.01
CA LYS A 59 1.87 -12.10 8.27
C LYS A 59 2.87 -12.22 7.11
N THR A 60 3.71 -11.22 6.90
CA THR A 60 4.84 -11.29 5.95
C THR A 60 6.14 -11.60 6.68
N THR A 61 7.21 -11.89 5.93
CA THR A 61 8.51 -12.23 6.54
C THR A 61 9.19 -11.01 7.18
N ASN A 62 10.23 -11.27 7.98
CA ASN A 62 10.99 -10.20 8.63
C ASN A 62 11.75 -9.32 7.62
N GLU A 63 12.19 -9.88 6.50
CA GLU A 63 12.86 -9.17 5.41
C GLU A 63 11.91 -8.14 4.77
N MET A 64 10.63 -8.51 4.59
CA MET A 64 9.62 -7.58 4.08
C MET A 64 9.39 -6.42 5.05
N ASN A 65 9.34 -6.70 6.36
CA ASN A 65 9.23 -5.67 7.39
C ASN A 65 10.50 -4.79 7.46
N TYR A 66 11.69 -5.37 7.25
CA TYR A 66 12.94 -4.63 7.17
C TYR A 66 12.97 -3.69 5.94
N ILE A 67 12.52 -4.14 4.79
CA ILE A 67 12.44 -3.30 3.58
C ILE A 67 11.42 -2.17 3.78
N ALA A 68 10.25 -2.48 4.34
CA ALA A 68 9.21 -1.49 4.64
C ALA A 68 9.72 -0.36 5.54
N GLN A 69 10.43 -0.70 6.62
CA GLN A 69 10.99 0.30 7.53
C GLN A 69 12.18 1.04 6.94
N LYS A 70 13.04 0.37 6.15
CA LYS A 70 14.12 1.03 5.42
C LYS A 70 13.60 2.03 4.39
N PHE A 71 12.57 1.66 3.62
CA PHE A 71 11.95 2.56 2.64
C PHE A 71 11.39 3.82 3.33
N THR A 72 10.63 3.64 4.41
CA THR A 72 10.04 4.76 5.15
C THR A 72 11.11 5.68 5.76
N ARG A 73 12.13 5.11 6.40
CA ARG A 73 13.15 5.91 7.11
C ARG A 73 14.21 6.52 6.21
N VAL A 74 14.67 5.78 5.20
CA VAL A 74 15.82 6.18 4.37
C VAL A 74 15.38 6.84 3.07
N VAL A 75 14.34 6.30 2.41
CA VAL A 75 13.91 6.82 1.11
C VAL A 75 12.94 7.99 1.28
N ILE A 76 11.95 7.84 2.17
CA ILE A 76 10.98 8.90 2.43
C ILE A 76 11.54 9.94 3.42
N GLY A 77 12.29 9.49 4.44
CA GLY A 77 12.85 10.38 5.46
C GLY A 77 11.90 10.65 6.63
N SER A 78 11.01 9.70 6.95
CA SER A 78 10.11 9.78 8.10
C SER A 78 10.19 8.50 8.96
N ASN A 79 9.77 8.62 10.23
CA ASN A 79 9.61 7.48 11.14
C ASN A 79 8.16 6.97 11.22
N ASN A 80 7.26 7.49 10.39
CA ASN A 80 5.83 7.16 10.41
C ASN A 80 5.56 5.79 9.77
N ILE A 81 5.89 4.73 10.50
CA ILE A 81 5.64 3.35 10.13
C ILE A 81 5.08 2.55 11.31
N ASP A 82 4.15 1.65 11.01
CA ASP A 82 3.50 0.77 11.97
C ASP A 82 3.21 -0.62 11.36
N SER A 83 2.67 -1.57 12.13
CA SER A 83 2.28 -2.90 11.68
C SER A 83 0.87 -3.32 12.12
N CYS A 84 0.26 -4.26 11.39
CA CYS A 84 -1.13 -4.70 11.63
C CYS A 84 -1.38 -5.39 12.98
N ASN A 85 -0.35 -5.81 13.72
CA ASN A 85 -0.51 -6.52 14.99
C ASN A 85 -0.08 -5.64 16.16
N ARG A 86 -1.02 -4.82 16.65
CA ARG A 86 -0.92 -4.18 17.95
C ARG A 86 -1.84 -4.90 18.94
N THR A 87 -1.38 -6.00 19.50
CA THR A 87 -2.02 -6.73 20.62
C THR A 87 -0.94 -7.18 21.57
#